data_AF-A0A7C4JKL2-F1
#
_entry.id   AF-A0A7C4JKL2-F1
#
_cell.length_a   1.000
_cell.length_b   1.000
_cell.length_c   1.000
_cell.angle_alpha   90.00
_cell.angle_beta   90.00
_cell.angle_gamma   90.00
#
_symmetry.space_group_name_H-M   'P 1'
#
loop_
_entity.id
_entity.type
_entity.pdbx_description
1 polymer ?
#
loop_
_entity_poly.entity_id
_entity_poly.type
_entity_poly.pdbx_seq_one_letter_code
_entity_poly.pdbx_strand_id
1 'polypeptide(L)'
;MKKYLLAVPLASIVIPLICIAISATLSPWFNIVNNALSDLGHAINSNVSPIFNFGLSLGGSLIIIVATTIILRYSKALTISLTLNGYTLILVAVFDEVYNKYGRLHFWVSVAFFISLAISLIVYSIITPNKIKKIVPLILLTITITSWILHLFYKIPRGAAIPELISIFAVAPFYIDATLKSIKIEKHH
;
A
#
# COMPACT_ATOMS: atom_id res chain seq x y z
N MET A 1 15.04 -2.85 -23.17
CA MET A 1 13.62 -2.69 -22.81
C MET A 1 13.16 -3.54 -21.62
N LYS A 2 13.35 -4.87 -21.57
CA LYS A 2 12.83 -5.76 -20.49
C LYS A 2 13.19 -5.37 -19.03
N LYS A 3 14.42 -4.89 -18.78
CA LYS A 3 14.87 -4.48 -17.44
C LYS A 3 14.11 -3.25 -16.91
N TYR A 4 13.62 -2.40 -17.82
CA TYR A 4 12.88 -1.18 -17.47
C TYR A 4 11.40 -1.45 -17.16
N LEU A 5 10.80 -2.52 -17.72
CA LEU A 5 9.41 -2.89 -17.45
C LEU A 5 9.16 -3.33 -16.00
N LEU A 6 10.17 -3.91 -15.34
CA LEU A 6 10.12 -4.22 -13.90
C LEU A 6 10.62 -3.08 -13.02
N ALA A 7 11.33 -2.09 -13.58
CA ALA A 7 11.87 -0.98 -12.79
C ALA A 7 10.74 -0.13 -12.19
N VAL A 8 9.70 0.19 -12.95
CA VAL A 8 8.58 1.02 -12.46
C VAL A 8 7.75 0.32 -11.36
N PRO A 9 7.34 -0.95 -11.51
CA PRO A 9 6.67 -1.71 -10.42
C PRO A 9 7.54 -1.90 -9.18
N LEU A 10 8.86 -2.08 -9.33
CA LEU A 10 9.75 -2.15 -8.17
C LEU A 10 9.89 -0.79 -7.49
N ALA A 11 10.06 0.28 -8.29
CA ALA A 11 10.14 1.65 -7.78
C ALA A 11 8.87 2.07 -7.03
N SER A 12 7.69 1.64 -7.49
CA SER A 12 6.41 1.96 -6.83
C SER A 12 6.27 1.37 -5.42
N ILE A 13 7.04 0.34 -5.08
CA ILE A 13 7.11 -0.25 -3.74
C ILE A 13 8.31 0.31 -2.96
N VAL A 14 9.48 0.32 -3.61
CA VAL A 14 10.75 0.63 -2.93
C VAL A 14 10.83 2.11 -2.54
N ILE A 15 10.41 3.02 -3.41
CA ILE A 15 10.46 4.47 -3.14
C ILE A 15 9.65 4.84 -1.88
N PRO A 16 8.34 4.53 -1.77
CA PRO A 16 7.58 4.87 -0.57
C PRO A 16 8.16 4.20 0.68
N LEU A 17 8.60 2.94 0.62
CA LEU A 17 9.21 2.26 1.78
C LEU A 17 10.54 2.91 2.22
N ILE A 18 11.37 3.34 1.27
CA ILE A 18 12.61 4.08 1.60
C ILE A 18 12.28 5.44 2.21
N CYS A 19 11.32 6.18 1.65
CA CYS A 19 10.90 7.46 2.21
C CYS A 19 10.34 7.30 3.64
N ILE A 20 9.56 6.25 3.89
CA ILE A 20 9.05 5.89 5.22
C ILE A 20 10.23 5.58 6.16
N ALA A 21 11.17 4.72 5.72
CA ALA A 21 12.32 4.33 6.52
C ALA A 21 13.21 5.53 6.86
N ILE A 22 13.53 6.38 5.88
CA ILE A 22 14.30 7.61 6.08
C ILE A 22 13.58 8.51 7.09
N SER A 23 12.27 8.75 6.90
CA SER A 23 11.48 9.59 7.81
C SER A 23 11.49 9.04 9.24
N ALA A 24 11.33 7.72 9.40
CA ALA A 24 11.40 7.07 10.71
C ALA A 24 12.80 7.19 11.34
N THR A 25 13.87 7.01 10.57
CA THR A 25 15.26 7.14 11.08
C THR A 25 15.62 8.57 11.49
N LEU A 26 15.06 9.57 10.80
CA LEU A 26 15.28 10.98 11.09
C LEU A 26 14.38 11.52 12.22
N SER A 27 13.48 10.69 12.76
CA SER A 27 12.54 11.05 13.82
C SER A 27 12.83 10.25 15.10
N PRO A 28 13.67 10.75 16.04
CA PRO A 28 14.01 10.04 17.27
C PRO A 28 12.82 9.69 18.18
N TRP A 29 11.71 10.41 18.03
CA TRP A 29 10.47 10.18 18.77
C TRP A 29 9.64 9.01 18.22
N PHE A 30 9.91 8.58 16.98
CA PHE A 30 9.12 7.56 16.31
C PHE A 30 9.42 6.18 16.89
N ASN A 31 8.35 5.48 17.27
CA ASN A 31 8.40 4.12 17.75
C ASN A 31 7.31 3.29 17.06
N ILE A 32 7.74 2.27 16.29
CA ILE A 32 6.85 1.40 15.50
C ILE A 32 5.74 0.69 16.32
N VAL A 33 5.91 0.54 17.64
CA VAL A 33 4.93 -0.08 18.53
C VAL A 33 3.90 0.95 19.04
N ASN A 34 4.31 2.21 19.19
CA ASN A 34 3.49 3.25 19.81
C ASN A 34 2.88 4.26 18.83
N ASN A 35 3.43 4.34 17.62
CA ASN A 35 3.07 5.30 16.59
C ASN A 35 2.38 4.66 15.38
N ALA A 36 1.65 5.47 14.62
CA ALA A 36 1.27 5.15 13.24
C ALA A 36 2.39 5.59 12.29
N LEU A 37 2.53 4.96 11.11
CA LEU A 37 3.47 5.50 10.11
C LEU A 37 3.05 6.90 9.68
N SER A 38 1.73 7.16 9.61
CA SER A 38 1.15 8.46 9.25
C SER A 38 1.58 9.61 10.17
N ASP A 39 1.95 9.32 11.42
CA ASP A 39 2.47 10.33 12.37
C ASP A 39 3.68 11.06 11.75
N LEU A 40 4.51 10.35 10.96
CA LEU A 40 5.66 10.91 10.25
C LEU A 40 5.25 11.91 9.16
N GLY A 41 4.05 11.77 8.60
CA GLY A 41 3.48 12.60 7.55
C GLY A 41 2.81 13.89 8.04
N HIS A 42 2.75 14.13 9.35
CA HIS A 42 2.04 15.27 9.91
C HIS A 42 2.71 16.62 9.57
N ALA A 43 2.17 17.41 8.63
CA ALA A 43 2.84 18.60 8.08
C ALA A 43 3.21 19.71 9.08
N ILE A 44 2.52 19.79 10.21
CA ILE A 44 2.77 20.81 11.25
C ILE A 44 3.74 20.31 12.33
N ASN A 45 3.68 19.02 12.68
CA ASN A 45 4.33 18.46 13.86
C ASN A 45 5.52 17.55 13.52
N SER A 46 5.75 17.29 12.23
CA SER A 46 6.83 16.42 11.75
C SER A 46 7.64 17.12 10.66
N ASN A 47 8.91 17.41 10.97
CA ASN A 47 9.86 18.00 10.02
C ASN A 47 10.22 17.07 8.86
N VAL A 48 9.93 15.77 8.99
CA VAL A 48 10.16 14.75 7.93
C VAL A 48 8.94 14.54 7.04
N SER A 49 7.82 15.22 7.32
CA SER A 49 6.57 15.10 6.58
C SER A 49 6.71 15.32 5.06
N PRO A 50 7.56 16.22 4.53
CA PRO A 50 7.69 16.35 3.08
C PRO A 50 8.30 15.09 2.44
N ILE A 51 9.26 14.43 3.12
CA ILE A 51 9.89 13.20 2.63
C ILE A 51 8.87 12.06 2.65
N PHE A 52 8.16 11.91 3.78
CA PHE A 52 7.14 10.90 3.95
C PHE A 52 6.06 11.07 2.87
N ASN A 53 5.33 12.20 2.87
CA ASN A 53 4.19 12.47 1.99
C ASN A 53 4.57 12.43 0.50
N PHE A 54 5.75 12.92 0.13
CA PHE A 54 6.26 12.76 -1.23
C PHE A 54 6.39 11.28 -1.62
N GLY A 55 6.94 10.45 -0.73
CA GLY A 55 7.06 9.01 -0.91
C GLY A 55 5.73 8.32 -1.19
N LEU A 56 4.70 8.56 -0.37
CA LEU A 56 3.37 7.96 -0.60
C LEU A 56 2.73 8.48 -1.89
N SER A 57 2.78 9.79 -2.14
CA SER A 57 2.19 10.40 -3.35
C SER A 57 2.83 9.89 -4.64
N LEU A 58 4.18 9.84 -4.68
CA LEU A 58 4.92 9.30 -5.81
C LEU A 58 4.67 7.80 -5.96
N GLY A 59 4.71 7.04 -4.85
CA GLY A 59 4.41 5.61 -4.84
C GLY A 59 3.02 5.30 -5.40
N GLY A 60 1.99 6.01 -4.94
CA GLY A 60 0.62 5.87 -5.42
C GLY A 60 0.48 6.21 -6.90
N SER A 61 1.15 7.27 -7.36
CA SER A 61 1.18 7.65 -8.78
C SER A 61 1.82 6.56 -9.65
N LEU A 62 2.94 5.98 -9.21
CA LEU A 62 3.60 4.88 -9.91
C LEU A 62 2.74 3.60 -9.91
N ILE A 63 2.00 3.31 -8.83
CA ILE A 63 1.05 2.20 -8.78
C ILE A 63 -0.04 2.38 -9.85
N ILE A 64 -0.61 3.58 -9.99
CA ILE A 64 -1.64 3.88 -11.02
C ILE A 64 -1.06 3.70 -12.42
N ILE A 65 0.16 4.18 -12.67
CA ILE A 65 0.84 3.99 -13.95
C ILE A 65 0.98 2.50 -14.26
N VAL A 66 1.48 1.70 -13.32
CA VAL A 66 1.64 0.25 -13.51
C VAL A 66 0.29 -0.44 -13.72
N ALA A 67 -0.73 -0.07 -12.96
CA ALA A 67 -2.06 -0.63 -13.09
C ALA A 67 -2.62 -0.43 -14.51
N THR A 68 -2.58 0.81 -14.99
CA THR A 68 -3.19 1.20 -16.28
C THR A 68 -2.37 0.81 -17.51
N THR A 69 -1.04 0.72 -17.40
CA THR A 69 -0.17 0.42 -18.55
C THR A 69 0.27 -1.04 -18.64
N ILE A 70 0.45 -1.72 -17.50
CA ILE A 70 0.96 -3.10 -17.43
C ILE A 70 -0.18 -4.06 -17.06
N ILE A 71 -0.85 -3.85 -15.92
CA ILE A 71 -1.81 -4.82 -15.36
C ILE A 71 -3.09 -4.94 -16.18
N LEU A 72 -3.49 -3.88 -16.91
CA LEU A 72 -4.70 -3.86 -17.74
C LEU A 72 -4.78 -5.03 -18.72
N ARG A 73 -3.63 -5.49 -19.22
CA ARG A 73 -3.53 -6.62 -20.16
C ARG A 73 -3.79 -7.98 -19.51
N TYR A 74 -3.60 -8.08 -18.20
CA TYR A 74 -3.84 -9.29 -17.43
C TYR A 74 -5.24 -9.34 -16.85
N SER A 75 -5.70 -8.23 -16.23
CA SER A 75 -7.03 -8.20 -15.60
C SER A 75 -7.55 -6.77 -15.41
N LYS A 76 -8.73 -6.49 -15.97
CA LYS A 76 -9.46 -5.23 -15.76
C LYS A 76 -9.84 -5.05 -14.28
N ALA A 77 -10.30 -6.11 -13.62
CA ALA A 77 -10.68 -6.07 -12.21
C ALA A 77 -9.49 -5.72 -11.31
N LEU A 78 -8.32 -6.33 -11.55
CA LEU A 78 -7.12 -6.01 -10.78
C LEU A 78 -6.61 -4.60 -11.09
N THR A 79 -6.76 -4.13 -12.33
CA THR A 79 -6.42 -2.75 -12.69
C THR A 79 -7.23 -1.73 -11.91
N ILE A 80 -8.56 -1.91 -11.85
CA ILE A 80 -9.44 -1.03 -11.08
C ILE A 80 -9.03 -1.04 -9.59
N SER A 81 -8.81 -2.24 -9.04
CA SER A 81 -8.39 -2.42 -7.65
C SER A 81 -7.06 -1.71 -7.35
N LEU A 82 -6.04 -1.89 -8.19
CA LEU A 82 -4.73 -1.28 -7.97
C LEU A 82 -4.74 0.24 -8.23
N THR A 83 -5.53 0.73 -9.17
CA THR A 83 -5.75 2.16 -9.35
C THR A 83 -6.39 2.76 -8.09
N LEU A 84 -7.35 2.07 -7.47
CA LEU A 84 -7.93 2.48 -6.20
C LEU A 84 -6.88 2.52 -5.08
N ASN A 85 -6.00 1.51 -4.99
CA ASN A 85 -4.88 1.53 -4.03
C ASN A 85 -3.99 2.76 -4.22
N GLY A 86 -3.57 3.01 -5.46
CA GLY A 86 -2.66 4.13 -5.74
C GLY A 86 -3.32 5.49 -5.47
N TYR A 87 -4.60 5.64 -5.83
CA TYR A 87 -5.34 6.87 -5.59
C TYR A 87 -5.55 7.13 -4.08
N THR A 88 -6.00 6.11 -3.34
CA THR A 88 -6.20 6.25 -1.89
C THR A 88 -4.88 6.46 -1.14
N LEU A 89 -3.76 5.89 -1.61
CA LEU A 89 -2.42 6.18 -1.08
C LEU A 89 -2.02 7.65 -1.28
N ILE A 90 -2.31 8.22 -2.46
CA ILE A 90 -2.11 9.66 -2.71
C ILE A 90 -2.99 10.47 -1.74
N LEU A 91 -4.23 10.07 -1.51
CA LEU A 91 -5.12 10.76 -0.57
C LEU A 91 -4.60 10.71 0.87
N VAL A 92 -4.00 9.60 1.31
CA VAL A 92 -3.33 9.52 2.63
C VAL A 92 -2.19 10.54 2.73
N ALA A 93 -1.44 10.75 1.64
CA ALA A 93 -0.36 11.73 1.58
C ALA A 93 -0.86 13.18 1.60
N VAL A 94 -1.97 13.46 0.92
CA VAL A 94 -2.54 14.80 0.76
C VAL A 94 -3.33 15.22 2.01
N PHE A 95 -4.17 14.31 2.52
CA PHE A 95 -4.98 14.54 3.71
C PHE A 95 -4.29 13.90 4.91
N ASP A 96 -3.14 14.45 5.29
CA ASP A 96 -2.43 14.05 6.50
C ASP A 96 -3.25 14.33 7.78
N GLU A 97 -2.69 13.98 8.93
CA GLU A 97 -3.37 14.10 10.22
C GLU A 97 -3.75 15.52 10.62
N VAL A 98 -3.19 16.57 10.01
CA VAL A 98 -3.62 17.96 10.22
C VAL A 98 -5.11 18.12 9.88
N TYR A 99 -5.58 17.34 8.90
CA TYR A 99 -6.97 17.36 8.44
C TYR A 99 -7.93 16.59 9.35
N ASN A 100 -7.46 15.92 10.41
CA ASN A 100 -8.34 15.24 11.36
C ASN A 100 -9.28 16.19 12.11
N LYS A 101 -8.90 17.47 12.24
CA LYS A 101 -9.78 18.51 12.79
C LYS A 101 -11.03 18.75 11.92
N TYR A 102 -10.99 18.39 10.63
CA TYR A 102 -12.10 18.48 9.69
C TYR A 102 -12.79 17.12 9.54
N GLY A 103 -13.35 16.61 10.64
CA GLY A 103 -14.17 15.38 10.60
C GLY A 103 -13.37 14.08 10.48
N ARG A 104 -12.15 14.03 11.02
CA ARG A 104 -11.26 12.85 10.98
C ARG A 104 -10.95 12.39 9.56
N LEU A 105 -10.73 13.34 8.65
CA LEU A 105 -10.55 13.05 7.22
C LEU A 105 -9.39 12.08 6.95
N HIS A 106 -8.25 12.27 7.62
CA HIS A 106 -7.10 11.36 7.49
C HIS A 106 -7.48 9.92 7.87
N PHE A 107 -8.17 9.75 8.99
CA PHE A 107 -8.65 8.43 9.42
C PHE A 107 -9.47 7.74 8.33
N TRP A 108 -10.42 8.45 7.69
CA TRP A 108 -11.27 7.86 6.66
C TRP A 108 -10.52 7.51 5.37
N VAL A 109 -9.59 8.36 4.92
CA VAL A 109 -8.79 8.04 3.73
C VAL A 109 -7.80 6.89 3.98
N SER A 110 -7.26 6.80 5.20
CA SER A 110 -6.41 5.67 5.62
C SER A 110 -7.22 4.38 5.68
N VAL A 111 -8.44 4.39 6.23
CA VAL A 111 -9.34 3.23 6.19
C VAL A 111 -9.65 2.82 4.74
N ALA A 112 -9.94 3.78 3.86
CA ALA A 112 -10.19 3.49 2.45
C ALA A 112 -8.97 2.85 1.77
N PHE A 113 -7.76 3.33 2.07
CA PHE A 113 -6.52 2.73 1.57
C PHE A 113 -6.34 1.28 2.04
N PHE A 114 -6.46 1.00 3.34
CA PHE A 114 -6.28 -0.38 3.84
C PHE A 114 -7.38 -1.33 3.38
N ILE A 115 -8.62 -0.86 3.23
CA ILE A 115 -9.69 -1.65 2.61
C ILE A 115 -9.37 -1.95 1.14
N SER A 116 -8.84 -0.98 0.39
CA SER A 116 -8.47 -1.19 -1.02
C SER A 116 -7.37 -2.25 -1.19
N LEU A 117 -6.39 -2.29 -0.27
CA LEU A 117 -5.38 -3.35 -0.20
C LEU A 117 -6.02 -4.73 0.05
N ALA A 118 -6.96 -4.82 0.99
CA ALA A 118 -7.70 -6.05 1.26
C ALA A 118 -8.51 -6.52 0.04
N ILE A 119 -9.20 -5.59 -0.65
CA ILE A 119 -9.92 -5.87 -1.90
C ILE A 119 -8.96 -6.43 -2.95
N SER A 120 -7.74 -5.88 -3.06
CA SER A 120 -6.73 -6.35 -4.02
C SER A 120 -6.32 -7.80 -3.78
N LEU A 121 -6.20 -8.23 -2.52
CA LEU A 121 -5.95 -9.65 -2.19
C LEU A 121 -7.11 -10.55 -2.62
N ILE A 122 -8.35 -10.11 -2.39
CA ILE A 122 -9.56 -10.85 -2.79
C ILE A 122 -9.64 -10.95 -4.32
N VAL A 123 -9.50 -9.83 -5.02
CA VAL A 123 -9.55 -9.77 -6.49
C VAL A 123 -8.46 -10.67 -7.08
N TYR A 124 -7.22 -10.56 -6.59
CA TYR A 124 -6.13 -11.41 -7.04
C TYR A 124 -6.41 -12.91 -6.81
N SER A 125 -7.01 -13.26 -5.67
CA SER A 125 -7.40 -14.64 -5.36
C SER A 125 -8.48 -15.16 -6.30
N ILE A 126 -9.46 -14.34 -6.67
CA ILE A 126 -10.56 -14.72 -7.58
C ILE A 126 -10.02 -14.98 -8.99
N ILE A 127 -9.14 -14.12 -9.50
CA ILE A 127 -8.64 -14.21 -10.87
C ILE A 127 -7.52 -15.24 -11.06
N THR A 128 -6.98 -15.79 -9.97
CA THR A 128 -5.88 -16.76 -10.02
C THR A 128 -6.43 -18.19 -10.11
N PRO A 129 -6.23 -18.91 -11.24
CA PRO A 129 -6.81 -20.24 -11.43
C PRO A 129 -6.10 -21.34 -10.62
N ASN A 130 -4.84 -21.13 -10.24
CA ASN A 130 -4.08 -22.10 -9.46
C ASN A 130 -4.56 -22.11 -8.00
N LYS A 131 -5.10 -23.26 -7.54
CA LYS A 131 -5.68 -23.43 -6.21
C LYS A 131 -4.74 -23.05 -5.06
N ILE A 132 -3.46 -23.42 -5.14
CA ILE A 132 -2.47 -23.10 -4.10
C ILE A 132 -2.18 -21.61 -4.08
N LYS A 133 -1.91 -21.01 -5.25
CA LYS A 133 -1.64 -19.56 -5.37
C LYS A 133 -2.84 -18.69 -5.01
N LYS A 134 -4.06 -19.23 -5.04
CA LYS A 134 -5.29 -18.57 -4.61
C LYS A 134 -5.47 -18.54 -3.08
N ILE A 135 -4.95 -19.53 -2.35
CA ILE A 135 -5.14 -19.61 -0.90
C ILE A 135 -4.20 -18.66 -0.15
N VAL A 136 -2.97 -18.47 -0.63
CA VAL A 136 -1.97 -17.62 0.07
C VAL A 136 -2.44 -16.17 0.29
N PRO A 137 -3.00 -15.44 -0.71
CA PRO A 137 -3.50 -14.09 -0.47
C PRO A 137 -4.68 -14.05 0.53
N LEU A 138 -5.50 -15.11 0.60
CA LEU A 138 -6.58 -15.20 1.59
C LEU A 138 -6.05 -15.43 3.00
N ILE A 139 -4.99 -16.23 3.17
CA ILE A 139 -4.31 -16.39 4.46
C ILE A 139 -3.72 -15.04 4.92
N LEU A 140 -3.03 -14.33 4.02
CA LEU A 140 -2.46 -13.02 4.33
C LEU A 140 -3.53 -11.95 4.59
N LEU A 141 -4.69 -12.05 3.94
CA LEU A 141 -5.86 -11.23 4.24
C LEU A 141 -6.35 -11.50 5.67
N THR A 142 -6.47 -12.76 6.09
CA THR A 142 -6.84 -13.11 7.46
C THR A 142 -5.83 -12.53 8.45
N ILE A 143 -4.53 -12.67 8.20
CA ILE A 143 -3.47 -12.07 9.05
C ILE A 143 -3.63 -10.55 9.13
N THR A 144 -3.90 -9.89 8.01
CA THR A 144 -4.11 -8.44 7.95
C THR A 144 -5.32 -8.04 8.78
N ILE A 145 -6.47 -8.69 8.60
CA ILE A 145 -7.70 -8.43 9.36
C ILE A 145 -7.46 -8.66 10.85
N THR A 146 -6.82 -9.78 11.22
CA THR A 146 -6.48 -10.07 12.62
C THR A 146 -5.58 -8.99 13.22
N SER A 147 -4.58 -8.49 12.48
CA SER A 147 -3.70 -7.43 12.98
C SER A 147 -4.46 -6.12 13.23
N TRP A 148 -5.40 -5.75 12.35
CA TRP A 148 -6.25 -4.57 12.56
C TRP A 148 -7.23 -4.76 13.73
N ILE A 149 -7.80 -5.96 13.90
CA ILE A 149 -8.68 -6.26 15.05
C ILE A 149 -7.89 -6.13 16.36
N LEU A 150 -6.69 -6.70 16.44
CA LEU A 150 -5.83 -6.60 17.61
C LEU A 150 -5.47 -5.14 17.93
N HIS A 151 -5.15 -4.34 16.92
CA HIS A 151 -4.86 -2.92 17.12
C HIS A 151 -6.11 -2.13 17.57
N LEU A 152 -7.23 -2.25 16.85
CA LEU A 152 -8.42 -1.42 17.08
C LEU A 152 -9.15 -1.76 18.38
N PHE A 153 -9.27 -3.04 18.72
CA PHE A 153 -10.06 -3.49 19.88
C PHE A 153 -9.21 -3.78 21.11
N TYR A 154 -7.97 -4.25 20.92
CA TYR A 154 -7.10 -4.65 22.01
C TYR A 154 -5.93 -3.69 22.24
N LYS A 155 -5.70 -2.71 21.35
CA LYS A 155 -4.55 -1.78 21.39
C LYS A 155 -3.22 -2.52 21.36
N ILE A 156 -3.16 -3.63 20.61
CA ILE A 156 -1.98 -4.47 20.43
C ILE A 156 -1.59 -4.47 18.94
N PRO A 157 -0.48 -3.82 18.54
CA PRO A 157 0.25 -2.81 19.31
C PRO A 157 -0.55 -1.50 19.46
N ARG A 158 -0.04 -0.58 20.29
CA ARG A 158 -0.73 0.68 20.61
C ARG A 158 -0.85 1.60 19.39
N GLY A 159 0.22 1.71 18.61
CA GLY A 159 0.26 2.45 17.35
C GLY A 159 -0.18 1.60 16.16
N ALA A 160 -0.52 2.25 15.05
CA ALA A 160 -0.97 1.55 13.85
C ALA A 160 0.19 1.06 12.95
N ALA A 161 1.45 1.42 13.20
CA ALA A 161 2.52 1.16 12.23
C ALA A 161 2.72 -0.33 11.89
N ILE A 162 2.54 -1.25 12.85
CA ILE A 162 2.65 -2.70 12.58
C ILE A 162 1.52 -3.20 11.68
N PRO A 163 0.21 -3.03 11.99
CA PRO A 163 -0.85 -3.47 11.08
C PRO A 163 -0.80 -2.79 9.70
N GLU A 164 -0.32 -1.55 9.63
CA GLU A 164 -0.06 -0.86 8.35
C GLU A 164 1.00 -1.60 7.52
N LEU A 165 2.16 -1.91 8.11
CA LEU A 165 3.23 -2.65 7.43
C LEU A 165 2.79 -4.07 7.03
N ILE A 166 2.05 -4.77 7.90
CA ILE A 166 1.50 -6.10 7.57
C ILE A 166 0.62 -6.00 6.32
N SER A 167 -0.25 -4.99 6.23
CA SER A 167 -1.12 -4.78 5.06
C SER A 167 -0.33 -4.56 3.78
N ILE A 168 0.72 -3.73 3.84
CA ILE A 168 1.58 -3.40 2.69
C ILE A 168 2.35 -4.64 2.22
N PHE A 169 3.00 -5.34 3.14
CA PHE A 169 3.78 -6.54 2.82
C PHE A 169 2.92 -7.74 2.43
N ALA A 170 1.67 -7.82 2.88
CA ALA A 170 0.72 -8.82 2.42
C ALA A 170 0.39 -8.69 0.92
N VAL A 171 0.25 -7.45 0.41
CA VAL A 171 -0.13 -7.19 -0.99
C VAL A 171 1.07 -7.24 -1.95
N ALA A 172 2.24 -6.76 -1.51
CA ALA A 172 3.40 -6.56 -2.38
C ALA A 172 3.80 -7.79 -3.24
N PRO A 173 3.84 -9.03 -2.72
CA PRO A 173 4.21 -10.20 -3.53
C PRO A 173 3.24 -10.46 -4.69
N PHE A 174 1.95 -10.23 -4.49
CA PHE A 174 0.91 -10.48 -5.50
C PHE A 174 0.84 -9.37 -6.54
N TYR A 175 1.14 -8.14 -6.14
CA TYR A 175 1.36 -7.04 -7.08
C TYR A 175 2.52 -7.36 -8.05
N ILE A 176 3.63 -7.89 -7.54
CA ILE A 176 4.77 -8.31 -8.37
C ILE A 176 4.43 -9.54 -9.23
N ASP A 177 3.79 -10.58 -8.69
CA ASP A 177 3.38 -11.75 -9.50
C ASP A 177 2.40 -11.36 -10.61
N ALA A 178 1.42 -10.49 -10.34
CA ALA A 178 0.50 -9.97 -11.36
C ALA A 178 1.22 -9.19 -12.44
N THR A 179 2.21 -8.36 -12.07
CA THR A 179 3.07 -7.63 -13.01
C THR A 179 3.83 -8.60 -13.91
N LEU A 180 4.46 -9.63 -13.34
CA LEU A 180 5.21 -10.63 -14.09
C LEU A 180 4.33 -11.41 -15.06
N LYS A 181 3.10 -11.79 -14.65
CA LYS A 181 2.11 -12.43 -15.53
C LYS A 181 1.71 -11.51 -16.68
N SER A 182 1.46 -10.22 -16.40
CA SER A 182 1.09 -9.24 -17.41
C SER A 182 2.18 -9.06 -18.48
N ILE A 183 3.44 -8.93 -18.05
CA ILE A 183 4.59 -8.84 -18.96
C ILE A 183 4.77 -10.13 -19.79
N LYS A 184 4.37 -11.29 -19.26
CA LYS A 184 4.44 -12.54 -20.02
C LYS A 184 3.40 -12.59 -21.13
N ILE A 185 2.19 -12.07 -20.90
CA ILE A 185 1.12 -12.01 -21.92
C ILE A 185 1.55 -11.14 -23.11
N GLU A 186 2.20 -10.00 -22.86
CA GLU A 186 2.72 -9.12 -23.92
C GLU A 186 3.71 -9.82 -24.87
N LYS A 187 4.41 -10.88 -24.43
CA LYS A 187 5.38 -11.59 -25.28
C LYS A 187 4.74 -12.52 -26.32
N HIS A 188 3.47 -12.80 -26.18
CA HIS A 188 2.74 -13.78 -27.01
C HIS A 188 1.79 -13.12 -28.01
N HIS A 189 1.83 -11.79 -28.11
CA HIS A 189 1.16 -10.96 -29.11
C HIS A 189 2.21 -10.17 -29.89
#